data_AF-A0A5S4EMR4-F1
#
_entry.id   AF-A0A5S4EMR4-F1
#
_cell.length_a   1.000
_cell.length_b   1.000
_cell.length_c   1.000
_cell.angle_alpha   90.00
_cell.angle_beta   90.00
_cell.angle_gamma   90.00
#
_symmetry.space_group_name_H-M   'P 1'
#
loop_
_entity.id
_entity.type
_entity.pdbx_description
1 polymer ?
#
loop_
_entity_poly.entity_id
_entity_poly.type
_entity_poly.pdbx_seq_one_letter_code
_entity_poly.pdbx_strand_id
1 'polypeptide(L)'
;MKRHAAIDLHSNNSVLVMLDEADRMVLQRRLPNNLERICEALDPHGEEIEGIAVESTYNWYWLVDGLMEAGYRVHLVNTAAVKQYEGLKYKEDVHDAR
;
A
#
# COMPACT_ATOMS: atom_id res chain seq x y z
N MET A 1 9.37 -9.80 -13.42
CA MET A 1 9.91 -9.75 -12.05
C MET A 1 8.71 -9.70 -11.12
N LYS A 2 8.79 -10.21 -9.90
CA LYS A 2 7.64 -10.14 -8.99
C LYS A 2 7.72 -8.88 -8.13
N ARG A 3 6.56 -8.31 -7.83
CA ARG A 3 6.41 -7.15 -6.95
C ARG A 3 5.29 -7.38 -5.97
N HIS A 4 5.45 -6.81 -4.79
CA HIS A 4 4.44 -6.81 -3.74
C HIS A 4 4.10 -5.37 -3.41
N ALA A 5 2.80 -5.07 -3.34
CA ALA A 5 2.32 -3.75 -2.94
C ALA A 5 1.74 -3.81 -1.53
N ALA A 6 1.86 -2.71 -0.81
CA ALA A 6 1.20 -2.48 0.47
C ALA A 6 0.53 -1.11 0.45
N ILE A 7 -0.71 -1.03 0.94
CA ILE A 7 -1.46 0.21 1.09
C ILE A 7 -1.81 0.38 2.55
N ASP A 8 -1.30 1.44 3.17
CA ASP A 8 -1.69 1.86 4.51
C ASP A 8 -2.77 2.96 4.40
N LEU A 9 -4.00 2.57 4.65
CA LEU A 9 -5.21 3.38 4.50
C LEU A 9 -5.51 4.18 5.78
N HIS A 10 -5.50 5.51 5.62
CA HIS A 10 -5.78 6.49 6.67
C HIS A 10 -7.01 7.35 6.35
N SER A 11 -7.34 8.21 7.33
CA SER A 11 -8.20 9.42 7.29
C SER A 11 -8.80 9.85 5.95
N ASN A 12 -7.85 10.29 5.15
CA ASN A 12 -8.04 11.18 4.03
C ASN A 12 -7.02 10.85 2.93
N ASN A 13 -6.18 9.83 3.15
CA ASN A 13 -5.12 9.46 2.25
C ASN A 13 -4.73 7.99 2.44
N SER A 14 -4.09 7.45 1.41
CA SER A 14 -3.52 6.11 1.37
C SER A 14 -2.03 6.23 1.08
N VAL A 15 -1.21 5.47 1.78
CA VAL A 15 0.23 5.36 1.48
C VAL A 15 0.46 4.06 0.75
N LEU A 16 0.77 4.15 -0.55
CA LEU A 16 1.12 3.02 -1.40
C LEU A 16 2.65 2.83 -1.39
N VAL A 17 3.09 1.62 -1.06
CA VAL A 17 4.48 1.16 -1.16
C VAL A 17 4.53 -0.05 -2.07
N MET A 18 5.57 -0.16 -2.90
CA MET A 18 5.84 -1.34 -3.70
C MET A 18 7.28 -1.78 -3.52
N LEU A 19 7.47 -3.07 -3.28
CA LEU A 19 8.76 -3.73 -3.16
C LEU A 19 8.98 -4.72 -4.31
N ASP A 20 10.23 -4.88 -4.72
CA ASP A 20 10.65 -5.98 -5.60
C ASP A 20 10.96 -7.27 -4.80
N GLU A 21 11.34 -8.34 -5.49
CA GLU A 21 11.72 -9.63 -4.89
C GLU A 21 12.96 -9.57 -3.96
N ALA A 22 13.74 -8.49 -4.00
CA ALA A 22 14.91 -8.27 -3.16
C ALA A 22 14.61 -7.29 -2.00
N ASP A 23 13.34 -7.09 -1.68
CA ASP A 23 12.83 -6.14 -0.67
C ASP A 23 13.25 -4.69 -0.92
N ARG A 24 13.56 -4.32 -2.18
CA ARG A 24 13.92 -2.95 -2.54
C ARG A 24 12.69 -2.16 -2.90
N MET A 25 12.63 -0.94 -2.41
CA MET A 25 11.53 -0.03 -2.71
C MET A 25 11.56 0.44 -4.17
N VAL A 26 10.50 0.10 -4.89
CA VAL A 26 10.26 0.49 -6.30
C VAL A 26 9.41 1.75 -6.37
N LEU A 27 8.45 1.88 -5.46
CA LEU A 27 7.50 2.99 -5.42
C LEU A 27 7.11 3.29 -3.98
N GLN A 28 7.03 4.58 -3.65
CA GLN A 28 6.34 5.06 -2.46
C GLN A 28 5.59 6.34 -2.81
N ARG A 29 4.26 6.34 -2.64
CA ARG A 29 3.42 7.52 -2.90
C ARG A 29 2.32 7.64 -1.85
N ARG A 30 2.12 8.87 -1.39
CA ARG A 30 0.90 9.25 -0.66
C ARG A 30 -0.14 9.73 -1.68
N LEU A 31 -1.30 9.10 -1.69
CA LEU A 31 -2.40 9.35 -2.62
C LEU A 31 -3.66 9.75 -1.83
N PRO A 32 -4.55 10.57 -2.40
CA PRO A 32 -5.88 10.73 -1.81
C PRO A 32 -6.62 9.38 -1.78
N ASN A 33 -7.61 9.26 -0.91
CA ASN A 33 -8.52 8.09 -0.89
C ASN A 33 -9.44 8.10 -2.11
N ASN A 34 -8.86 7.79 -3.27
CA ASN A 34 -9.49 7.77 -4.57
C ASN A 34 -8.97 6.54 -5.32
N LEU A 35 -9.87 5.61 -5.61
CA LEU A 35 -9.54 4.33 -6.23
C LEU A 35 -8.86 4.50 -7.59
N GLU A 36 -9.33 5.41 -8.43
CA GLU A 36 -8.76 5.66 -9.76
C GLU A 36 -7.29 6.08 -9.66
N ARG A 37 -6.96 7.01 -8.75
CA ARG A 37 -5.56 7.44 -8.51
C ARG A 37 -4.67 6.32 -7.99
N ILE A 38 -5.24 5.42 -7.18
CA ILE A 38 -4.51 4.25 -6.66
C ILE A 38 -4.24 3.27 -7.79
N CYS A 39 -5.25 2.96 -8.62
CA CYS A 39 -5.10 2.10 -9.79
C CYS A 39 -4.13 2.68 -10.81
N GLU A 40 -4.19 3.98 -11.12
CA GLU A 40 -3.22 4.68 -11.99
C GLU A 40 -1.77 4.50 -11.53
N ALA A 41 -1.54 4.46 -10.21
CA ALA A 41 -0.20 4.25 -9.66
C ALA A 41 0.25 2.77 -9.71
N LEU A 42 -0.68 1.82 -9.75
CA LEU A 42 -0.42 0.39 -9.81
C LEU A 42 -0.29 -0.12 -11.25
N ASP A 43 -1.02 0.46 -12.20
CA ASP A 43 -1.14 0.03 -13.59
C ASP A 43 0.21 -0.17 -14.32
N PRO A 44 1.23 0.70 -14.15
CA PRO A 44 2.54 0.51 -14.77
C PRO A 44 3.27 -0.76 -14.32
N HIS A 45 2.80 -1.40 -13.24
CA HIS A 45 3.38 -2.57 -12.62
C HIS A 45 2.41 -3.76 -12.59
N GLY A 46 1.21 -3.65 -13.19
CA GLY A 46 0.07 -4.56 -13.02
C GLY A 46 0.40 -6.04 -13.13
N GLU A 47 1.02 -6.47 -14.24
CA GLU A 47 1.37 -7.88 -14.48
C GLU A 47 2.46 -8.42 -13.54
N GLU A 48 3.21 -7.54 -12.89
CA GLU A 48 4.29 -7.89 -11.99
C GLU A 48 3.82 -7.93 -10.52
N ILE A 49 2.62 -7.43 -10.20
CA ILE A 49 2.09 -7.40 -8.83
C ILE A 49 1.46 -8.76 -8.49
N GLU A 50 2.09 -9.51 -7.60
CA GLU A 50 1.58 -10.81 -7.13
C GLU A 50 0.46 -10.68 -6.08
N GLY A 51 0.42 -9.53 -5.40
CA GLY A 51 -0.59 -9.22 -4.40
C GLY A 51 -0.41 -7.86 -3.74
N ILE A 52 -1.52 -7.34 -3.20
CA ILE A 52 -1.61 -6.06 -2.51
C ILE A 52 -2.05 -6.32 -1.07
N ALA A 53 -1.18 -6.01 -0.11
CA ALA A 53 -1.56 -5.96 1.29
C ALA A 53 -2.29 -4.64 1.57
N VAL A 54 -3.47 -4.67 2.19
CA VAL A 54 -4.17 -3.47 2.65
C VAL A 54 -4.20 -3.48 4.17
N GLU A 55 -3.48 -2.53 4.76
CA GLU A 55 -3.54 -2.19 6.18
C GLU A 55 -4.52 -1.04 6.36
N SER A 56 -5.47 -1.16 7.28
CA SER A 56 -6.44 -0.09 7.51
C SER A 56 -6.90 -0.02 8.96
N THR A 57 -7.09 1.21 9.43
CA THR A 57 -7.66 1.51 10.73
C THR A 57 -9.18 1.74 10.68
N TYR A 58 -9.77 1.99 9.50
CA TYR A 58 -11.23 2.13 9.30
C TYR A 58 -11.61 2.20 7.79
N ASN A 59 -12.88 1.88 7.48
CA ASN A 59 -13.51 2.04 6.15
C ASN A 59 -12.69 1.49 4.95
N TRP A 60 -12.18 0.26 5.05
CA TRP A 60 -11.34 -0.37 4.01
C TRP A 60 -12.13 -1.03 2.87
N TYR A 61 -13.40 -1.39 3.09
CA TYR A 61 -14.18 -2.21 2.18
C TYR A 61 -14.16 -1.69 0.74
N TRP A 62 -14.39 -0.39 0.54
CA TRP A 62 -14.39 0.22 -0.79
C TRP A 62 -13.05 0.06 -1.54
N LEU A 63 -11.93 0.08 -0.81
CA LEU A 63 -10.60 -0.04 -1.41
C LEU A 63 -10.32 -1.49 -1.79
N VAL A 64 -10.64 -2.43 -0.90
CA VAL A 64 -10.45 -3.86 -1.16
C VAL A 64 -11.34 -4.31 -2.31
N ASP A 65 -12.64 -3.99 -2.25
CA ASP A 65 -13.60 -4.36 -3.29
C ASP A 65 -13.18 -3.74 -4.63
N GLY A 66 -12.84 -2.46 -4.66
CA GLY A 66 -12.41 -1.76 -5.87
C GLY A 66 -11.12 -2.32 -6.48
N LEU A 67 -10.14 -2.71 -5.66
CA LEU A 67 -8.91 -3.33 -6.14
C LEU A 67 -9.16 -4.75 -6.66
N MET A 68 -10.04 -5.52 -6.01
CA MET A 68 -10.43 -6.85 -6.48
C MET A 68 -11.22 -6.79 -7.79
N GLU A 69 -12.13 -5.83 -7.94
CA GLU A 69 -12.86 -5.56 -9.19
C GLU A 69 -11.92 -5.14 -10.33
N ALA A 70 -10.85 -4.40 -10.01
CA ALA A 70 -9.79 -4.06 -10.96
C ALA A 70 -8.85 -5.24 -11.30
N GLY A 71 -9.09 -6.43 -10.74
CA GLY A 71 -8.35 -7.66 -11.04
C GLY A 71 -7.13 -7.92 -10.16
N TYR A 72 -6.89 -7.10 -9.13
CA TYR A 72 -5.78 -7.30 -8.21
C TYR A 72 -6.09 -8.36 -7.16
N ARG A 73 -5.07 -9.16 -6.82
CA ARG A 73 -5.14 -10.05 -5.65
C ARG A 73 -4.89 -9.24 -4.38
N VAL A 74 -5.90 -9.13 -3.52
CA VAL A 74 -5.82 -8.33 -2.29
C VAL A 74 -5.76 -9.22 -1.05
N HIS A 75 -4.91 -8.83 -0.10
CA HIS A 75 -4.79 -9.43 1.22
C HIS A 75 -5.09 -8.36 2.28
N LEU A 76 -6.22 -8.50 2.97
CA LEU A 76 -6.52 -7.60 4.09
C LEU A 76 -5.66 -7.97 5.30
N VAL A 77 -4.98 -6.99 5.86
CA VAL A 77 -4.07 -7.16 6.98
C VAL A 77 -4.63 -6.48 8.22
N ASN A 78 -4.71 -7.22 9.33
CA ASN A 78 -5.19 -6.68 10.60
C ASN A 78 -4.06 -5.91 11.31
N THR A 79 -4.21 -4.60 11.42
CA THR A 79 -3.31 -3.66 12.13
C THR A 79 -2.93 -4.12 13.55
N ALA A 80 -3.84 -4.78 14.28
CA ALA A 80 -3.58 -5.26 15.63
C ALA A 80 -2.80 -6.60 15.69
N ALA A 81 -2.79 -7.37 14.59
CA ALA A 81 -2.14 -8.67 14.51
C ALA A 81 -0.77 -8.62 13.81
N VAL A 82 -0.49 -7.55 13.05
CA VAL A 82 0.85 -7.30 12.52
C VAL A 82 1.74 -6.88 13.68
N LYS A 83 2.51 -7.83 14.21
CA LYS A 83 3.74 -7.49 14.93
C LYS A 83 4.54 -6.62 13.97
N GLN A 84 4.70 -5.34 14.31
CA GLN A 84 5.62 -4.44 13.62
C GLN A 84 6.92 -5.21 13.45
N TYR A 85 7.28 -5.57 12.22
CA TYR A 85 8.60 -6.13 11.95
C TYR A 85 9.59 -5.08 12.46
N GLU A 86 10.24 -5.36 13.59
CA GLU A 86 11.09 -4.44 14.35
C GLU A 86 12.34 -3.98 13.57
N GLY A 87 12.51 -4.41 12.31
CA GLY A 87 13.73 -4.20 11.51
C GLY A 87 13.72 -3.05 10.50
N LEU A 88 12.58 -2.39 10.21
CA LEU A 88 12.50 -1.43 9.09
C LEU A 88 11.84 -0.08 9.43
N LYS A 89 11.73 0.28 10.72
CA LYS A 89 11.52 1.68 11.10
C LYS A 89 12.85 2.44 11.06
N TYR A 90 13.34 2.75 9.85
CA TYR A 90 14.08 4.00 9.71
C TYR A 90 13.05 5.12 9.83
N LYS A 91 12.95 5.67 11.05
CA LYS A 91 12.40 6.99 11.29
C LYS A 91 13.23 7.98 10.46
N GLU A 92 12.78 8.32 9.27
CA GLU A 92 13.04 9.66 8.74
C GLU A 92 12.00 10.58 9.38
N ASP A 93 12.30 10.89 10.64
CA ASP A 93 11.77 12.04 11.36
C ASP A 93 12.37 13.28 10.67
N VAL A 94 11.78 13.69 9.56
CA VAL A 94 12.10 14.98 8.95
C VAL A 94 11.08 15.97 9.50
N HIS A 95 11.47 16.55 10.62
CA HIS A 95 11.09 17.90 11.01
C HIS A 95 11.01 18.80 9.77
N ASP A 96 9.86 19.42 9.53
CA ASP A 96 9.89 20.89 9.58
C ASP A 96 8.52 21.43 9.93
N ALA A 97 8.47 22.12 11.07
CA ALA A 97 7.40 23.03 11.39
C ALA A 97 7.70 24.35 10.67
N ARG A 98 6.80 24.81 9.81
CA ARG A 98 6.64 26.24 9.55
C ARG A 98 5.23 26.61 9.14
#